data_AF-A0A414ZR91-F1
#
_entry.id   AF-A0A414ZR91-F1
#
_cell.length_a   1.000
_cell.length_b   1.000
_cell.length_c   1.000
_cell.angle_alpha   90.00
_cell.angle_beta   90.00
_cell.angle_gamma   90.00
#
_symmetry.space_group_name_H-M   'P 1'
#
loop_
_entity.id
_entity.type
_entity.pdbx_description
1 polymer ?
#
loop_
_entity_poly.entity_id
_entity_poly.type
_entity_poly.pdbx_seq_one_letter_code
_entity_poly.pdbx_strand_id
1 'polypeptide(L)' 'MKFWIYTFDEDTYGIVKADTEEEAKQKVLKAYTEHGGYESEITEDMIEIENIDNHWFADNPDIIELGCMG' A
#
# COMPACT_ATOMS: atom_id res chain seq x y z
N MET A 1 -2.66 -1.49 13.90
CA MET A 1 -2.89 -1.91 12.52
C MET A 1 -3.13 -0.69 11.67
N LYS A 2 -2.21 -0.39 10.75
CA LYS A 2 -2.27 0.80 9.90
C LYS A 2 -2.49 0.41 8.45
N PHE A 3 -2.97 1.37 7.67
CA PHE A 3 -3.04 1.29 6.22
C PHE A 3 -1.98 2.21 5.64
N TRP A 4 -1.41 1.79 4.52
CA TRP A 4 -0.41 2.52 3.78
C TRP A 4 -0.83 2.53 2.33
N ILE A 5 -0.63 3.65 1.65
CA ILE A 5 -0.71 3.68 0.19
C ILE A 5 0.65 3.25 -0.34
N TYR A 6 0.64 2.35 -1.31
CA TYR A 6 1.81 2.12 -2.13
C TYR A 6 1.57 2.69 -3.52
N THR A 7 2.61 3.26 -4.10
CA THR A 7 2.65 3.71 -5.49
C THR A 7 3.78 3.00 -6.20
N PHE A 8 3.55 2.64 -7.46
CA PHE A 8 4.47 1.95 -8.34
C PHE A 8 4.27 2.45 -9.78
N ASP A 9 5.37 2.68 -10.51
CA ASP A 9 5.38 3.00 -11.95
C ASP A 9 4.40 4.11 -12.37
N GLU A 10 4.42 5.24 -11.63
CA GLU A 10 3.65 6.50 -11.81
C GLU A 10 2.10 6.40 -11.84
N ASP A 11 1.52 5.23 -12.18
CA ASP A 11 0.10 5.04 -12.43
C ASP A 11 -0.51 3.86 -11.65
N THR A 12 0.30 3.05 -10.95
CA THR A 12 -0.20 1.94 -10.14
C THR A 12 -0.21 2.32 -8.67
N TYR A 13 -1.36 2.22 -8.02
CA TYR A 13 -1.51 2.49 -6.60
C TYR A 13 -2.40 1.46 -5.93
N GLY A 14 -2.18 1.25 -4.63
CA GLY A 14 -3.05 0.40 -3.84
C GLY A 14 -2.84 0.60 -2.35
N ILE A 15 -3.54 -0.21 -1.56
CA ILE A 15 -3.53 -0.12 -0.10
C ILE A 15 -2.94 -1.40 0.46
N VAL A 16 -2.01 -1.27 1.40
CA VAL A 16 -1.45 -2.39 2.15
C VAL A 16 -1.63 -2.19 3.65
N LYS A 17 -1.94 -3.29 4.33
CA LYS A 17 -2.13 -3.35 5.78
C LYS A 17 -0.83 -3.80 6.45
N ALA A 18 -0.24 -2.92 7.26
CA ALA A 18 1.04 -3.17 7.95
C ALA A 18 1.18 -2.27 9.18
N ASP A 19 2.01 -2.66 10.13
CA ASP A 19 2.30 -1.85 11.32
C ASP A 19 3.45 -0.87 11.09
N THR A 20 4.36 -1.17 10.16
CA THR A 20 5.49 -0.33 9.75
C THR A 20 5.55 -0.13 8.23
N GLU A 21 6.24 0.92 7.80
CA GLU A 21 6.51 1.23 6.39
C GLU A 21 7.33 0.12 5.72
N GLU A 22 8.37 -0.37 6.40
CA GLU A 22 9.20 -1.49 5.91
C GLU A 22 8.34 -2.75 5.70
N GLU A 23 7.48 -3.09 6.66
CA GLU A 23 6.57 -4.23 6.52
C GLU A 23 5.59 -4.04 5.36
N ALA A 24 5.07 -2.82 5.17
CA ALA A 24 4.21 -2.48 4.04
C ALA A 24 4.92 -2.77 2.71
N LYS A 25 6.16 -2.27 2.58
CA LYS A 25 6.99 -2.43 1.38
C LYS A 25 7.27 -3.90 1.05
N GLN A 26 7.69 -4.69 2.04
CA GLN A 26 7.96 -6.12 1.86
C GLN A 26 6.71 -6.91 1.46
N LYS A 27 5.53 -6.55 2.00
CA LYS A 27 4.25 -7.19 1.63
C LYS A 27 3.87 -6.89 0.19
N VAL A 28 4.05 -5.65 -0.27
CA VAL A 28 3.77 -5.26 -1.66
C VAL A 28 4.72 -6.00 -2.59
N LEU A 29 6.03 -5.94 -2.33
CA LEU A 29 7.04 -6.65 -3.14
C LEU A 29 6.71 -8.14 -3.28
N LYS A 30 6.41 -8.80 -2.16
CA LYS A 30 6.03 -10.21 -2.15
C LYS A 30 4.79 -10.49 -2.99
N ALA A 31 3.73 -9.69 -2.84
CA ALA A 31 2.49 -9.89 -3.57
C ALA A 31 2.69 -9.80 -5.10
N TYR A 32 3.44 -8.79 -5.58
CA TYR A 32 3.72 -8.65 -7.00
C TYR A 32 4.67 -9.73 -7.53
N THR A 33 5.63 -10.18 -6.72
CA THR A 33 6.53 -11.30 -7.06
C THR A 33 5.75 -12.62 -7.23
N GLU A 34 4.79 -12.90 -6.34
CA GLU A 34 4.03 -14.16 -6.34
C GLU A 34 2.94 -14.21 -7.42
N HIS A 35 2.29 -13.07 -7.73
CA HIS A 35 1.15 -13.03 -8.65
C HIS A 35 1.51 -12.76 -10.12
N GLY A 36 2.79 -12.45 -10.43
CA GLY A 36 3.29 -12.42 -11.80
C GLY A 36 2.62 -11.38 -12.72
N GLY A 37 2.18 -10.24 -12.16
CA GLY A 37 1.47 -9.19 -12.91
C GLY A 37 2.37 -8.25 -13.71
N TYR A 38 3.66 -8.18 -13.36
CA TYR A 38 4.71 -7.48 -14.08
C TYR A 38 5.85 -8.49 -14.26
N GLU A 39 6.44 -8.55 -15.45
CA GLU A 39 7.51 -9.49 -15.78
C GLU A 39 8.70 -9.33 -14.81
N SER A 40 8.70 -10.07 -13.70
CA SER A 40 9.88 -10.41 -12.88
C SER A 40 10.79 -9.29 -12.33
N GLU A 41 10.50 -8.00 -12.53
CA GLU A 41 11.46 -6.91 -12.27
C GLU A 41 10.96 -5.83 -11.29
N ILE A 42 9.94 -6.11 -10.46
CA ILE A 42 9.65 -5.19 -9.35
C ILE A 42 10.77 -5.30 -8.30
N THR A 43 11.42 -4.18 -8.02
CA THR A 43 12.41 -4.05 -6.94
C THR A 43 11.90 -3.10 -5.86
N GLU A 44 12.49 -3.18 -4.67
CA GLU A 44 12.08 -2.33 -3.55
C GLU A 44 12.16 -0.84 -3.88
N ASP A 45 13.16 -0.40 -4.64
CA ASP A 45 13.35 1.00 -5.03
C ASP A 45 12.22 1.54 -5.93
N MET A 46 11.42 0.68 -6.55
CA MET A 46 10.26 1.10 -7.36
C MET A 46 8.98 1.29 -6.53
N ILE A 47 8.98 0.89 -5.26
CA ILE A 47 7.81 0.97 -4.38
C ILE A 47 7.98 2.15 -3.44
N GLU A 48 7.13 3.15 -3.63
CA GLU A 48 6.95 4.26 -2.69
C GLU A 48 5.85 3.90 -1.70
N ILE A 49 6.09 4.14 -0.42
CA ILE A 49 5.12 3.91 0.65
C ILE A 49 4.81 5.23 1.32
N GLU A 50 3.54 5.59 1.35
CA GLU A 50 3.06 6.78 2.01
C GLU A 50 2.24 6.43 3.24
N ASN A 51 2.55 7.12 4.34
CA ASN A 51 1.70 7.07 5.53
C ASN A 51 0.43 7.86 5.26
N ILE A 52 -0.71 7.23 5.49
CA ILE A 52 -2.01 7.86 5.37
C ILE A 52 -2.68 7.98 6.72
N ASP A 53 -3.24 9.17 6.97
CA ASP A 53 -4.30 9.26 7.97
C ASP A 53 -5.52 8.52 7.42
N ASN A 54 -6.03 7.60 8.21
CA ASN A 54 -7.15 6.76 7.81
C ASN A 54 -8.17 6.69 8.93
N HIS A 55 -9.43 6.84 8.55
CA HIS A 55 -10.54 6.83 9.48
C HIS A 55 -11.57 5.78 9.08
N TRP A 56 -11.91 4.92 10.04
CA TRP A 56 -13.01 3.97 9.88
C TRP A 56 -14.31 4.61 10.32
N PHE A 57 -15.32 4.54 9.46
CA PHE A 57 -16.68 4.87 9.87
C PHE A 57 -17.22 3.72 10.72
N ALA A 58 -17.24 3.91 12.05
CA ALA A 58 -17.66 2.85 12.98
C ALA A 58 -19.09 2.34 12.72
N ASP A 59 -19.93 3.18 12.13
CA ASP A 59 -21.30 2.87 11.71
C ASP A 59 -21.40 2.29 10.28
N ASN A 60 -20.30 2.34 9.49
CA ASN A 60 -20.21 1.80 8.13
C ASN A 60 -18.87 1.04 7.97
N PRO A 61 -18.76 -0.19 8.51
CA PRO A 61 -17.50 -0.90 8.70
C PRO A 61 -16.82 -1.37 7.41
N ASP A 62 -17.48 -1.21 6.26
CA ASP A 62 -16.93 -1.53 4.94
C ASP A 62 -16.27 -0.30 4.28
N ILE A 63 -16.33 0.87 4.92
CA ILE A 63 -15.82 2.14 4.38
C ILE A 63 -14.64 2.62 5.22
N ILE A 64 -13.53 2.87 4.55
CA ILE A 64 -12.36 3.57 5.10
C ILE A 64 -12.17 4.88 4.33
N GLU A 65 -12.07 5.99 5.06
CA GLU A 65 -11.70 7.28 4.49
C GLU A 65 -10.17 7.40 4.47
N LEU A 66 -9.64 7.89 3.35
CA LEU A 66 -8.22 8.14 3.16
C LEU A 66 -7.99 9.65 3.06
N GLY A 67 -7.17 10.19 3.96
CA GLY A 67 -6.70 11.58 3.88
C GLY A 67 -5.31 11.64 3.27
N CYS A 68 -5.11 12.51 2.27
CA CYS A 68 -3.76 12.88 1.84
C CYS A 68 -3.11 13.72 2.94
N MET A 69 -1.92 13.34 3.42
CA MET A 69 -1.05 14.29 4.14
C MET A 69 -0.32 15.11 3.07
N GLY A 70 -0.67 16.40 2.98
CA GLY A 70 0.00 17.37 2.12
C GLY A 70 1.31 17.90 2.69
#